data_AF-A0A8T4KW04-F1
#
_entry.id   AF-A0A8T4KW04-F1
#
_cell.length_a   1.000
_cell.length_b   1.000
_cell.length_c   1.000
_cell.angle_alpha   90.00
_cell.angle_beta   90.00
_cell.angle_gamma   90.00
#
_symmetry.space_group_name_H-M   'P 1'
#
loop_
_entity.id
_entity.type
_entity.pdbx_description
1 polymer ?
#
loop_
_entity_poly.entity_id
_entity_poly.type
_entity_poly.pdbx_seq_one_letter_code
_entity_poly.pdbx_strand_id
1 'polypeptide(L)'
;MVIQVVFGTGLDIAIGALLVTALLTYAGIRKLEKPLAWITAGALLFVAADVTAVGTGTNLGGYTLGIISFLSPLLAILGFIAILVGGVWAAYKLVKA
;
A
#
# COMPACT_ATOMS: atom_id res chain seq x y z
N MET A 1 18.13 3.18 -21.83
CA MET A 1 16.91 2.79 -21.10
C MET A 1 17.24 2.84 -19.62
N VAL A 2 16.92 3.94 -18.94
CA VAL A 2 17.17 4.05 -17.50
C VAL A 2 16.04 3.32 -16.80
N ILE A 3 16.32 2.12 -16.26
CA ILE A 3 15.41 1.47 -15.33
C ILE A 3 15.51 2.28 -14.05
N GLN A 4 14.68 3.31 -13.91
CA GLN A 4 14.47 3.92 -12.62
C GLN A 4 13.79 2.87 -11.76
N VAL A 5 14.57 2.18 -10.94
CA VAL A 5 14.04 1.43 -9.81
C VAL A 5 13.51 2.48 -8.86
N VAL A 6 12.26 2.88 -9.05
CA VAL A 6 11.61 3.87 -8.19
C VAL A 6 11.28 3.17 -6.88
N PHE A 7 12.25 3.12 -5.97
CA PHE A 7 11.95 2.97 -4.55
C PHE A 7 11.22 4.23 -4.09
N GLY A 8 10.09 4.06 -3.40
CA GLY A 8 9.19 5.12 -2.94
C GLY A 8 7.88 5.27 -3.71
N THR A 9 7.51 4.34 -4.60
CA THR A 9 6.23 4.40 -5.35
C THR A 9 5.01 3.94 -4.55
N GLY A 10 5.21 3.40 -3.34
CA GLY A 10 4.15 2.80 -2.54
C GLY A 10 3.91 1.32 -2.89
N LEU A 11 4.30 0.86 -4.08
CA LEU A 11 4.30 -0.56 -4.45
C LEU A 11 5.36 -1.34 -3.65
N ASP A 12 6.54 -0.75 -3.46
CA ASP A 12 7.61 -1.27 -2.61
C ASP A 12 7.19 -1.36 -1.13
N ILE A 13 6.47 -0.34 -0.65
CA ILE A 13 5.85 -0.34 0.69
C ILE A 13 4.80 -1.45 0.80
N ALA A 14 3.96 -1.63 -0.22
CA ALA A 14 2.93 -2.67 -0.25
C ALA A 14 3.52 -4.08 -0.21
N ILE A 15 4.54 -4.35 -1.04
CA ILE A 15 5.22 -5.65 -1.10
C ILE A 15 5.91 -5.93 0.25
N GLY A 16 6.62 -4.95 0.80
CA GLY A 16 7.27 -5.06 2.10
C GLY A 16 6.26 -5.33 3.22
N ALA A 17 5.15 -4.60 3.24
CA ALA A 17 4.07 -4.80 4.19
C ALA A 17 3.49 -6.22 4.08
N LEU A 18 3.09 -6.66 2.88
CA LEU A 18 2.53 -8.01 2.66
C LEU A 18 3.50 -9.13 3.06
N LEU A 19 4.80 -8.97 2.78
CA LEU A 19 5.82 -9.94 3.18
C LEU A 19 5.91 -10.07 4.70
N VAL A 20 5.94 -8.93 5.40
CA VAL A 20 5.95 -8.90 6.88
C VAL A 20 4.66 -9.49 7.43
N THR A 21 3.50 -9.17 6.85
CA THR A 21 2.23 -9.75 7.28
C THR A 21 2.19 -11.26 7.11
N ALA A 22 2.70 -11.77 5.97
CA ALA A 22 2.78 -13.19 5.67
C ALA A 22 3.70 -13.93 6.65
N LEU A 23 4.87 -13.36 6.97
CA LEU A 23 5.80 -13.92 7.96
C LEU A 23 5.18 -13.97 9.37
N LEU A 24 4.50 -12.90 9.80
CA LEU A 24 3.84 -12.87 11.12
C LEU A 24 2.65 -13.84 11.22
N THR A 25 1.94 -14.04 10.10
CA THR A 25 0.85 -15.02 10.00
C THR A 25 1.42 -16.45 10.04
N TYR A 26 2.51 -16.71 9.30
CA TYR A 26 3.21 -17.99 9.32
C TYR A 26 3.78 -18.34 10.70
N ALA A 27 4.28 -17.34 11.42
CA ALA A 27 4.73 -17.48 12.81
C ALA A 27 3.59 -17.78 13.81
N GLY A 28 2.34 -17.85 13.36
CA GLY A 28 1.20 -18.28 14.17
C GLY A 28 0.76 -17.26 15.22
N ILE A 29 1.11 -15.98 15.08
CA ILE A 29 0.79 -14.95 16.06
C ILE A 29 -0.68 -14.52 15.93
N ARG A 30 -1.60 -15.36 16.43
CA ARG A 30 -3.06 -15.11 16.41
C ARG A 30 -3.46 -13.81 17.10
N LYS A 31 -2.68 -13.33 18.08
CA LYS A 31 -2.91 -12.03 18.73
C LYS A 31 -2.92 -10.88 17.72
N LEU A 32 -2.24 -11.02 16.58
CA LEU A 32 -2.07 -9.96 15.58
C LEU A 32 -3.02 -10.04 14.38
N GLU A 33 -3.95 -11.00 14.30
CA GLU A 33 -4.83 -11.16 13.12
C GLU A 33 -5.55 -9.86 12.69
N LYS A 34 -6.14 -9.15 13.65
CA LYS A 34 -6.88 -7.90 13.38
C LYS A 34 -5.98 -6.75 12.89
N PRO A 35 -4.83 -6.43 13.55
CA PRO A 35 -3.90 -5.45 13.01
C PRO A 35 -3.26 -5.85 11.68
N LEU A 36 -2.96 -7.14 11.49
CA LEU A 36 -2.44 -7.65 10.21
C LEU A 36 -3.44 -7.45 9.07
N ALA A 37 -4.73 -7.66 9.30
CA ALA A 37 -5.77 -7.40 8.30
C ALA A 37 -5.79 -5.92 7.83
N TRP A 38 -5.57 -4.96 8.75
CA TRP A 38 -5.45 -3.54 8.40
C TRP A 38 -4.20 -3.24 7.57
N ILE A 39 -3.07 -3.83 7.92
CA ILE A 39 -1.81 -3.69 7.17
C ILE A 39 -1.98 -4.26 5.76
N THR A 40 -2.59 -5.43 5.62
CA THR A 40 -2.88 -6.06 4.31
C THR A 40 -3.83 -5.21 3.48
N ALA A 41 -4.91 -4.70 4.07
CA ALA A 41 -5.85 -3.82 3.38
C ALA A 41 -5.15 -2.54 2.87
N GLY A 42 -4.27 -1.97 3.70
CA GLY A 42 -3.49 -0.80 3.31
C GLY A 42 -2.50 -1.07 2.18
N ALA A 43 -1.83 -2.22 2.21
CA ALA A 43 -0.95 -2.65 1.13
C ALA A 43 -1.71 -2.87 -0.20
N LEU A 44 -2.91 -3.47 -0.15
CA LEU A 44 -3.75 -3.64 -1.33
C LEU A 44 -4.22 -2.30 -1.92
N LEU A 45 -4.49 -1.30 -1.08
CA LEU A 45 -4.83 0.05 -1.53
C LEU A 45 -3.66 0.74 -2.22
N PHE A 46 -2.42 0.50 -1.79
CA PHE A 46 -1.23 0.96 -2.52
C PHE A 46 -1.07 0.28 -3.88
N VAL A 47 -1.33 -1.03 -3.97
CA VAL A 47 -1.35 -1.74 -5.26
C VAL A 47 -2.44 -1.17 -6.18
N ALA A 48 -3.63 -0.90 -5.65
CA ALA A 48 -4.72 -0.28 -6.42
C ALA A 48 -4.38 1.16 -6.85
N ALA A 49 -3.67 1.92 -6.00
CA ALA A 49 -3.18 3.25 -6.34
C ALA A 49 -2.21 3.20 -7.52
N ASP A 50 -1.31 2.22 -7.56
CA ASP A 50 -0.35 2.04 -8.64
C ASP A 50 -1.06 1.64 -9.95
N VAL A 51 -1.95 0.65 -9.92
CA VAL A 51 -2.74 0.23 -11.10
C VAL A 51 -3.56 1.38 -11.68
N THR A 52 -4.16 2.22 -10.83
CA THR A 52 -4.96 3.37 -11.25
C THR A 52 -4.11 4.56 -11.72
N ALA A 53 -2.82 4.63 -11.37
CA ALA A 53 -1.90 5.62 -11.90
C ALA A 53 -1.57 5.36 -13.38
N VAL A 54 -1.42 4.08 -13.75
CA VAL A 54 -1.08 3.65 -15.13
C VAL A 54 -2.18 4.02 -16.14
N GLY A 55 -3.44 4.15 -15.70
CA GLY A 55 -4.60 4.41 -16.57
C GLY A 55 -4.84 5.87 -16.97
N THR A 56 -4.02 6.82 -16.52
CA THR A 56 -4.31 8.27 -16.66
C THR A 56 -3.54 8.96 -17.79
N GLY A 57 -2.61 8.23 -18.42
CA GLY A 57 -1.82 8.72 -19.54
C GLY A 57 -2.29 8.19 -20.89
N THR A 58 -3.50 8.53 -21.34
CA THR A 58 -3.83 8.40 -22.77
C THR A 58 -3.21 9.57 -23.52
N ASN A 59 -2.01 9.36 -24.07
CA ASN A 59 -1.42 10.28 -25.03
C ASN A 59 -2.23 10.25 -26.34
N LEU A 60 -3.25 11.11 -26.44
CA LEU A 60 -3.93 11.37 -27.71
C LEU A 60 -3.15 12.45 -28.46
N GLY A 61 -2.38 12.06 -29.47
CA GLY A 61 -1.77 13.00 -30.42
C GLY A 61 -0.69 13.92 -29.85
N GLY A 62 0.07 13.51 -28.85
CA GLY A 62 1.19 14.30 -28.30
C GLY A 62 0.78 15.36 -27.25
N TYR A 63 -0.50 15.42 -26.88
CA TYR A 63 -0.99 16.22 -25.78
C TYR A 63 -1.33 15.33 -24.60
N THR A 64 -0.65 15.52 -23.47
CA THR A 64 -1.06 14.95 -22.19
C THR A 64 -2.35 15.65 -21.76
N LEU A 65 -3.49 15.03 -22.04
CA LEU A 65 -4.76 15.41 -21.41
C LEU A 65 -4.63 15.04 -19.94
N GLY A 66 -4.18 16.00 -19.12
CA GLY A 66 -4.09 15.86 -17.68
C GLY A 66 -5.49 15.76 -17.07
N ILE A 67 -6.15 14.61 -17.21
CA ILE A 67 -7.23 14.24 -16.31
C ILE A 67 -6.54 14.09 -14.96
N ILE A 68 -6.69 15.09 -14.09
CA ILE A 68 -6.20 15.03 -12.72
C ILE A 68 -6.96 13.89 -12.04
N SER A 69 -6.40 12.69 -12.10
CA SER A 69 -6.97 11.51 -11.47
C SER A 69 -6.62 11.57 -9.99
N PHE A 70 -7.55 12.09 -9.20
CA PHE A 70 -7.43 12.10 -7.74
C PHE A 70 -7.56 10.71 -7.12
N LEU A 71 -7.96 9.70 -7.90
CA LEU A 71 -8.24 8.36 -7.39
C LEU A 71 -6.97 7.65 -6.92
N SER A 72 -5.90 7.68 -7.72
CA SER A 72 -4.62 7.09 -7.34
C SER A 72 -4.04 7.68 -6.04
N PRO A 73 -3.87 9.01 -5.91
CA PRO A 73 -3.37 9.59 -4.66
C PRO A 73 -4.32 9.38 -3.48
N LEU A 74 -5.64 9.36 -3.69
CA LEU A 74 -6.61 9.06 -2.64
C LEU A 74 -6.44 7.61 -2.10
N LEU A 75 -6.28 6.64 -3.00
CA LEU A 75 -6.04 5.25 -2.65
C LEU A 75 -4.71 5.08 -1.89
N ALA A 76 -3.66 5.79 -2.31
CA ALA A 76 -2.37 5.77 -1.60
C ALA A 76 -2.49 6.34 -0.17
N ILE A 77 -3.23 7.44 0.01
CA ILE A 77 -3.47 8.03 1.34
C ILE A 77 -4.27 7.07 2.23
N LEU A 78 -5.35 6.47 1.71
CA LEU A 78 -6.13 5.48 2.44
C LEU A 78 -5.30 4.25 2.79
N GLY A 79 -4.44 3.81 1.87
CA GLY A 79 -3.51 2.70 2.07
C GLY A 79 -2.52 2.98 3.20
N PHE A 80 -1.95 4.18 3.21
CA PHE A 80 -1.04 4.64 4.25
C PHE A 80 -1.72 4.69 5.63
N ILE A 81 -2.92 5.28 5.70
CA ILE A 81 -3.70 5.35 6.95
C ILE A 81 -4.00 3.94 7.49
N ALA A 82 -4.40 3.01 6.62
CA ALA A 82 -4.70 1.63 7.02
C ALA A 82 -3.45 0.91 7.57
N ILE A 83 -2.27 1.09 6.95
CA ILE A 83 -1.01 0.56 7.46
C ILE A 83 -0.67 1.17 8.83
N LEU A 84 -0.83 2.48 9.01
CA LEU A 84 -0.58 3.13 10.31
C LEU A 84 -1.51 2.61 11.40
N VAL A 85 -2.81 2.51 11.12
CA VAL A 85 -3.81 1.98 12.07
C VAL A 85 -3.45 0.55 12.46
N GLY A 86 -3.14 -0.30 11.48
CA GLY A 86 -2.73 -1.68 11.73
C GLY A 86 -1.42 -1.79 12.52
N GLY A 87 -0.42 -0.98 12.19
CA GLY A 87 0.88 -0.93 12.85
C GLY A 87 0.81 -0.45 14.30
N VAL A 88 0.12 0.65 14.56
CA VAL A 88 -0.11 1.17 15.92
C VAL A 88 -0.84 0.14 16.77
N TRP A 89 -1.83 -0.55 16.19
CA TRP A 89 -2.59 -1.55 16.92
C TRP A 89 -1.80 -2.84 17.16
N ALA A 90 -0.94 -3.25 16.24
CA ALA A 90 0.03 -4.32 16.46
C ALA A 90 0.96 -3.97 17.63
N ALA A 91 1.53 -2.77 17.63
CA ALA A 91 2.39 -2.28 18.71
C ALA A 91 1.67 -2.27 20.06
N TYR A 92 0.45 -1.74 20.11
CA TYR A 92 -0.38 -1.74 21.32
C TYR A 92 -0.62 -3.17 21.84
N LYS A 93 -0.92 -4.12 20.95
CA LYS A 93 -1.12 -5.53 21.34
C LYS A 93 0.16 -6.21 21.81
N LEU A 94 1.33 -5.84 21.29
CA LEU A 94 2.61 -6.38 21.72
C LEU A 94 3.05 -5.81 23.08
N VAL A 95 2.77 -4.52 23.35
CA VAL A 95 3.11 -3.87 24.63
C VAL A 95 2.20 -4.31 25.78
N LYS A 96 0.94 -4.67 25.48
CA LYS A 96 -0.02 -5.16 26.49
C LYS A 96 -0.11 -6.69 26.61
N ALA A 97 0.66 -7.45 25.82
CA ALA A 97 0.65 -8.91 25.81
C ALA A 97 1.60 -9.53 26.83
#